data_AF-A0A7V3DJ87-F1
#
_entry.id   AF-A0A7V3DJ87-F1
#
_cell.length_a   1.000
_cell.length_b   1.000
_cell.length_c   1.000
_cell.angle_alpha   90.00
_cell.angle_beta   90.00
_cell.angle_gamma   90.00
#
_symmetry.space_group_name_H-M   'P 1'
#
loop_
_entity.id
_entity.type
_entity.pdbx_description
1 polymer ?
#
loop_
_entity_poly.entity_id
_entity_poly.type
_entity_poly.pdbx_seq_one_letter_code
_entity_poly.pdbx_strand_id
1 'polypeptide(L)'
;MNREVGLLPGLAQKFSRARGLFALVSVLVRARGWPFILSWFHRLSGIILFLFLMAHLWTLSSLADPASYDAKMRIFAFFLLAFLEWVLALPVIFHALNGGRLILYEGFGVRDDRVMIRWVACLSIAYMAILGWAMLRGDQSVSPALFWLGALVLATFAASGATARFWREPQRLGWRLQRISGAFLLVLIPAHMFFMHLSFSVGHDSSAVLQRLQSSFVRGVDLLLLAAVLYHGGYGAFSIAGDYLPSKTAKGAVGVALTVLVLLLGWVGFRVLLGGKGG
;
A
#
# COMPACT_ATOMS: atom_id res chain seq x y z
N MET A 1 -56.60 2.42 9.02
CA MET A 1 -56.07 2.01 7.71
C MET A 1 -54.54 2.06 7.80
N ASN A 2 -53.92 1.01 8.34
CA ASN A 2 -52.48 0.95 8.55
C ASN A 2 -51.80 0.53 7.24
N ARG A 3 -51.04 1.44 6.61
CA ARG A 3 -50.11 1.05 5.54
C ARG A 3 -48.87 0.47 6.21
N GLU A 4 -48.75 -0.86 6.18
CA GLU A 4 -47.45 -1.49 6.33
C GLU A 4 -46.56 -1.02 5.18
N VAL A 5 -45.57 -0.19 5.50
CA VAL A 5 -44.47 0.13 4.57
C VAL A 5 -43.63 -1.14 4.47
N GLY A 6 -43.99 -2.01 3.54
CA GLY A 6 -43.22 -3.20 3.21
C GLY A 6 -41.80 -2.81 2.82
N LEU A 7 -40.85 -3.06 3.72
CA LEU A 7 -39.43 -3.04 3.42
C LEU A 7 -39.20 -3.95 2.21
N LEU A 8 -38.71 -3.36 1.11
CA LEU A 8 -38.44 -4.06 -0.15
C LEU A 8 -37.71 -5.40 0.15
N PRO A 9 -38.20 -6.56 -0.31
CA PRO A 9 -37.72 -7.89 0.09
C PRO A 9 -36.20 -8.09 -0.03
N GLY A 10 -35.52 -7.33 -0.90
CA GLY A 10 -34.06 -7.34 -1.04
C GLY A 10 -33.28 -6.66 0.10
N LEU A 11 -33.88 -5.75 0.86
CA LEU A 11 -33.23 -5.08 2.00
C LEU A 11 -33.08 -6.04 3.19
N ALA A 12 -34.13 -6.79 3.54
CA ALA A 12 -34.10 -7.77 4.64
C ALA A 12 -33.03 -8.87 4.43
N GLN A 13 -32.83 -9.32 3.19
CA GLN A 13 -31.81 -10.31 2.83
C GLN A 13 -30.37 -9.73 2.89
N LYS A 14 -30.17 -8.47 2.51
CA LYS A 14 -28.88 -7.78 2.70
C LYS A 14 -28.57 -7.60 4.19
N PHE A 15 -29.56 -7.24 5.00
CA PHE A 15 -29.42 -7.13 6.45
C PHE A 15 -29.10 -8.48 7.13
N SER A 16 -29.69 -9.59 6.67
CA SER A 16 -29.37 -10.92 7.21
C SER A 16 -27.96 -11.40 6.84
N ARG A 17 -27.49 -11.11 5.62
CA ARG A 17 -26.11 -11.40 5.18
C ARG A 17 -25.08 -10.57 5.93
N ALA A 18 -25.35 -9.28 6.16
CA ALA A 18 -24.46 -8.42 6.95
C ALA A 18 -24.35 -8.93 8.41
N ARG A 19 -25.47 -9.35 9.03
CA ARG A 19 -25.44 -10.03 10.34
C ARG A 19 -24.62 -11.31 10.32
N GLY A 20 -24.66 -12.09 9.23
CA GLY A 20 -23.84 -13.29 9.06
C GLY A 20 -22.34 -13.01 9.05
N LEU A 21 -21.89 -11.96 8.36
CA LEU A 21 -20.47 -11.58 8.32
C LEU A 21 -19.97 -11.10 9.70
N PHE A 22 -20.73 -10.23 10.37
CA PHE A 22 -20.40 -9.78 11.74
C PHE A 22 -20.41 -10.94 12.74
N ALA A 23 -21.36 -11.87 12.61
CA ALA A 23 -21.41 -13.08 13.44
C ALA A 23 -20.18 -13.95 13.19
N LEU A 24 -19.78 -14.18 11.95
CA LEU A 24 -18.58 -14.95 11.60
C LEU A 24 -17.30 -14.31 12.18
N VAL A 25 -17.11 -13.01 12.00
CA VAL A 25 -15.96 -12.29 12.58
C VAL A 25 -15.99 -12.40 14.11
N SER A 26 -17.15 -12.23 14.74
CA SER A 26 -17.27 -12.35 16.19
C SER A 26 -16.94 -13.76 16.71
N VAL A 27 -17.31 -14.82 15.97
CA VAL A 27 -16.97 -16.20 16.29
C VAL A 27 -15.47 -16.43 16.14
N LEU A 28 -14.86 -15.97 15.04
CA LEU A 28 -13.43 -16.11 14.80
C LEU A 28 -12.59 -15.32 15.82
N VAL A 29 -13.00 -14.10 16.18
CA VAL A 29 -12.34 -13.31 17.23
C VAL A 29 -12.41 -14.05 18.57
N ARG A 30 -13.57 -14.61 18.94
CA ARG A 30 -13.70 -15.40 20.17
C ARG A 30 -12.85 -16.68 20.14
N ALA A 31 -12.75 -17.34 18.99
CA ALA A 31 -12.04 -18.61 18.86
C ALA A 31 -10.51 -18.47 18.71
N ARG A 32 -10.03 -17.38 18.07
CA ARG A 32 -8.62 -17.23 17.64
C ARG A 32 -7.99 -15.90 18.04
N GLY A 33 -8.76 -14.94 18.55
CA GLY A 33 -8.30 -13.62 18.96
C GLY A 33 -8.09 -12.62 17.83
N TRP A 34 -7.97 -11.34 18.18
CA TRP A 34 -7.68 -10.26 17.25
C TRP A 34 -6.35 -10.42 16.48
N PRO A 35 -5.23 -10.88 17.08
CA PRO A 35 -3.97 -11.04 16.34
C PRO A 35 -4.10 -11.95 15.11
N PHE A 36 -4.92 -13.00 15.20
CA PHE A 36 -5.24 -13.89 14.09
C PHE A 36 -6.01 -13.15 12.98
N ILE A 37 -7.04 -12.38 13.34
CA ILE A 37 -7.82 -11.62 12.35
C ILE A 37 -6.94 -10.59 11.63
N LEU A 38 -6.10 -9.88 12.37
CA LEU A 38 -5.19 -8.87 11.81
C LEU A 38 -4.12 -9.48 10.89
N SER A 39 -3.67 -10.72 11.14
CA SER A 39 -2.73 -11.38 10.22
C SER A 39 -3.40 -11.74 8.89
N TRP A 40 -4.67 -12.17 8.91
CA TRP A 40 -5.44 -12.39 7.69
C TRP A 40 -5.71 -11.10 6.92
N PHE A 41 -6.15 -10.05 7.61
CA PHE A 41 -6.35 -8.76 6.95
C PHE A 41 -5.05 -8.19 6.38
N HIS A 42 -3.91 -8.44 7.00
CA HIS A 42 -2.61 -7.99 6.47
C HIS A 42 -2.23 -8.70 5.17
N ARG A 43 -2.51 -10.01 5.08
CA ARG A 43 -2.31 -10.77 3.83
C ARG A 43 -3.27 -10.27 2.75
N LEU A 44 -4.55 -10.09 3.09
CA LEU A 44 -5.56 -9.57 2.16
C LEU A 44 -5.19 -8.16 1.67
N SER A 45 -4.80 -7.25 2.56
CA SER A 45 -4.38 -5.91 2.18
C SER A 45 -3.13 -5.96 1.30
N GLY A 46 -2.17 -6.83 1.58
CA GLY A 46 -0.99 -7.03 0.73
C GLY A 46 -1.36 -7.45 -0.70
N ILE A 47 -2.32 -8.36 -0.87
CA ILE A 47 -2.81 -8.77 -2.20
C ILE A 47 -3.49 -7.60 -2.90
N ILE A 48 -4.38 -6.88 -2.21
CA ILE A 48 -5.09 -5.71 -2.76
C ILE A 48 -4.07 -4.66 -3.23
N LEU A 49 -3.04 -4.38 -2.41
CA LEU A 49 -2.01 -3.40 -2.74
C LEU A 49 -1.12 -3.85 -3.89
N PHE A 50 -0.82 -5.14 -4.02
CA PHE A 50 -0.05 -5.65 -5.16
C PHE A 50 -0.84 -5.52 -6.47
N LEU A 51 -2.14 -5.82 -6.46
CA LEU A 51 -3.03 -5.58 -7.60
C LEU A 51 -3.17 -4.09 -7.91
N PHE A 52 -3.29 -3.25 -6.87
CA PHE A 52 -3.31 -1.81 -7.04
C PHE A 52 -2.00 -1.28 -7.65
N LEU A 53 -0.83 -1.78 -7.23
CA LEU A 53 0.46 -1.41 -7.83
C LEU A 53 0.49 -1.69 -9.34
N MET A 54 -0.10 -2.80 -9.80
CA MET A 54 -0.22 -3.10 -11.22
C MET A 54 -1.08 -2.05 -11.95
N ALA A 55 -2.26 -1.75 -11.40
CA ALA A 55 -3.15 -0.72 -11.95
C ALA A 55 -2.52 0.69 -11.93
N HIS A 56 -1.76 0.98 -10.87
CA HIS A 56 -1.05 2.24 -10.68
C HIS A 56 0.06 2.41 -11.72
N LEU A 57 0.90 1.40 -11.94
CA LEU A 57 1.95 1.45 -12.97
C LEU A 57 1.36 1.52 -14.40
N TRP A 58 0.24 0.86 -14.66
CA TRP A 58 -0.49 0.98 -15.93
C TRP A 58 -1.11 2.37 -16.14
N THR A 59 -1.58 3.00 -15.06
CA THR A 59 -2.05 4.39 -15.13
C THR A 59 -0.87 5.32 -15.42
N LEU A 60 0.22 5.20 -14.67
CA LEU A 60 1.42 6.01 -14.87
C LEU A 60 2.08 5.79 -16.23
N SER A 61 1.94 4.61 -16.86
CA SER A 61 2.48 4.36 -18.20
C SER A 61 1.83 5.24 -19.27
N SER A 62 0.66 5.85 -19.01
CA SER A 62 0.08 6.84 -19.91
C SER A 62 0.74 8.21 -19.87
N LEU A 63 1.70 8.47 -18.97
CA LEU A 63 2.51 9.70 -19.01
C LEU A 63 3.34 9.84 -20.30
N ALA A 64 3.52 8.76 -21.06
CA ALA A 64 4.10 8.81 -22.40
C ALA A 64 3.27 9.63 -23.40
N ASP A 65 1.97 9.80 -23.12
CA ASP A 65 1.06 10.70 -23.83
C ASP A 65 0.32 11.56 -22.78
N PRO A 66 0.84 12.76 -22.46
CA PRO A 66 0.29 13.63 -21.42
C PRO A 66 -1.22 13.88 -21.55
N ALA A 67 -1.74 13.99 -22.78
CA ALA A 67 -3.17 14.21 -23.01
C ALA A 67 -4.02 13.00 -22.58
N SER A 68 -3.53 11.78 -22.81
CA SER A 68 -4.16 10.54 -22.35
C SER A 68 -4.11 10.41 -20.83
N TYR A 69 -2.99 10.76 -20.22
CA TYR A 69 -2.87 10.80 -18.75
C TYR A 69 -3.87 11.78 -18.13
N ASP A 70 -3.90 13.02 -18.60
CA ASP A 70 -4.80 14.06 -18.09
C ASP A 70 -6.27 13.71 -18.31
N ALA A 71 -6.61 13.02 -19.42
CA ALA A 71 -7.94 12.49 -19.65
C ALA A 71 -8.35 11.45 -18.59
N LYS A 72 -7.43 10.57 -18.18
CA LYS A 72 -7.68 9.61 -17.08
C LYS A 72 -7.80 10.31 -15.74
N MET A 73 -6.92 11.28 -15.45
CA MET A 73 -6.96 12.02 -14.18
C MET A 73 -8.24 12.83 -14.01
N ARG A 74 -8.83 13.35 -15.11
CA ARG A 74 -10.16 13.97 -15.08
C ARG A 74 -11.28 13.01 -14.67
N ILE A 75 -11.17 11.72 -15.00
CA ILE A 75 -12.11 10.70 -14.53
C ILE A 75 -11.93 10.49 -13.03
N PHE A 76 -10.69 10.34 -12.56
CA PHE A 76 -10.38 10.14 -11.13
C PHE A 76 -10.75 11.34 -10.25
N ALA A 77 -10.73 12.54 -10.80
CA ALA A 77 -11.20 13.75 -10.14
C ALA A 77 -12.72 13.76 -9.84
N PHE A 78 -13.50 12.84 -10.41
CA PHE A 78 -14.91 12.68 -10.05
C PHE A 78 -15.03 12.35 -8.55
N PHE A 79 -15.91 13.07 -7.83
CA PHE A 79 -15.95 13.03 -6.36
C PHE A 79 -16.05 11.62 -5.76
N LEU A 80 -16.78 10.71 -6.42
CA LEU A 80 -16.92 9.33 -5.96
C LEU A 80 -15.59 8.57 -6.06
N LEU A 81 -14.82 8.81 -7.12
CA LEU A 81 -13.52 8.17 -7.33
C LEU A 81 -12.46 8.79 -6.41
N ALA A 82 -12.45 10.10 -6.23
CA ALA A 82 -11.60 10.76 -5.22
C ALA A 82 -11.91 10.26 -3.80
N PHE A 83 -13.19 10.05 -3.46
CA PHE A 83 -13.56 9.42 -2.19
C PHE A 83 -13.08 7.97 -2.10
N LEU A 84 -13.16 7.20 -3.19
CA LEU A 84 -12.64 5.84 -3.25
C LEU A 84 -11.11 5.78 -3.15
N GLU A 85 -10.38 6.78 -3.66
CA GLU A 85 -8.93 6.93 -3.45
C GLU A 85 -8.61 7.17 -1.98
N TRP A 86 -9.38 8.03 -1.31
CA TRP A 86 -9.26 8.19 0.14
C TRP A 86 -9.53 6.87 0.87
N VAL A 87 -10.62 6.15 0.54
CA VAL A 87 -10.92 4.84 1.12
C VAL A 87 -9.81 3.81 0.82
N LEU A 88 -9.19 3.87 -0.35
CA LEU A 88 -8.08 3.01 -0.74
C LEU A 88 -6.82 3.25 0.12
N ALA A 89 -6.66 4.42 0.74
CA ALA A 89 -5.58 4.63 1.70
C ALA A 89 -5.74 3.77 2.98
N LEU A 90 -6.94 3.26 3.29
CA LEU A 90 -7.16 2.37 4.45
C LEU A 90 -6.33 1.08 4.37
N PRO A 91 -6.42 0.24 3.32
CA PRO A 91 -5.57 -0.94 3.23
C PRO A 91 -4.08 -0.58 3.16
N VAL A 92 -3.69 0.58 2.61
CA VAL A 92 -2.30 1.05 2.59
C VAL A 92 -1.78 1.26 4.00
N ILE A 93 -2.42 2.14 4.78
CA ILE A 93 -1.92 2.52 6.10
C ILE A 93 -2.05 1.36 7.10
N PHE A 94 -3.13 0.58 7.00
CA PHE A 94 -3.28 -0.63 7.80
C PHE A 94 -2.18 -1.64 7.48
N HIS A 95 -1.88 -1.89 6.20
CA HIS A 95 -0.82 -2.83 5.81
C HIS A 95 0.53 -2.38 6.37
N ALA A 96 0.88 -1.10 6.21
CA ALA A 96 2.12 -0.52 6.70
C ALA A 96 2.23 -0.64 8.23
N LEU A 97 1.27 -0.11 8.99
CA LEU A 97 1.33 -0.09 10.46
C LEU A 97 1.23 -1.50 11.06
N ASN A 98 0.38 -2.36 10.50
CA ASN A 98 0.29 -3.74 10.95
C ASN A 98 1.55 -4.55 10.62
N GLY A 99 2.20 -4.27 9.48
CA GLY A 99 3.53 -4.80 9.16
C GLY A 99 4.59 -4.32 10.15
N GLY A 100 4.55 -3.04 10.54
CA GLY A 100 5.38 -2.49 11.61
C GLY A 100 5.19 -3.22 12.94
N ARG A 101 3.92 -3.48 13.34
CA ARG A 101 3.60 -4.34 14.50
C ARG A 101 4.26 -5.71 14.38
N LEU A 102 4.18 -6.37 13.22
CA LEU A 102 4.80 -7.70 13.02
C LEU A 102 6.33 -7.63 13.14
N ILE A 103 6.97 -6.60 12.61
CA ILE A 103 8.42 -6.37 12.77
C ILE A 103 8.80 -6.22 14.24
N LEU A 104 8.04 -5.44 15.02
CA LEU A 104 8.27 -5.28 16.46
C LEU A 104 8.07 -6.59 17.23
N TYR A 105 7.05 -7.36 16.87
CA TYR A 105 6.73 -8.64 17.49
C TYR A 105 7.81 -9.72 17.23
N GLU A 106 8.22 -9.86 15.96
CA GLU A 106 9.17 -10.87 15.49
C GLU A 106 10.62 -10.51 15.82
N GLY A 107 11.01 -9.26 15.55
CA GLY A 107 12.37 -8.79 15.75
C GLY A 107 12.61 -8.33 17.18
N PHE A 108 11.81 -7.41 17.69
CA PHE A 108 12.15 -6.66 18.89
C PHE A 108 11.53 -7.22 20.17
N GLY A 109 10.81 -8.34 20.09
CA GLY A 109 10.24 -9.01 21.27
C GLY A 109 9.12 -8.22 21.95
N VAL A 110 8.54 -7.23 21.27
CA VAL A 110 7.40 -6.46 21.81
C VAL A 110 6.15 -7.33 21.70
N ARG A 111 5.67 -7.86 22.83
CA ARG A 111 4.60 -8.87 22.88
C ARG A 111 3.30 -8.38 23.55
N ASP A 112 3.10 -7.06 23.63
CA ASP A 112 1.83 -6.48 24.10
C ASP A 112 0.85 -6.25 22.95
N ASP A 113 0.12 -7.30 22.57
CA ASP A 113 -0.85 -7.25 21.47
C ASP A 113 -1.93 -6.19 21.69
N ARG A 114 -2.37 -5.98 22.94
CA ARG A 114 -3.42 -4.99 23.24
C ARG A 114 -2.93 -3.58 22.90
N VAL A 115 -1.73 -3.23 23.34
CA VAL A 115 -1.14 -1.91 23.08
C VAL A 115 -0.81 -1.75 21.59
N MET A 116 -0.18 -2.75 20.97
CA MET A 116 0.18 -2.67 19.55
C MET A 116 -1.05 -2.54 18.63
N ILE A 117 -2.12 -3.29 18.89
CA ILE A 117 -3.36 -3.18 18.10
C ILE A 117 -4.00 -1.81 18.26
N ARG A 118 -3.99 -1.24 19.48
CA ARG A 118 -4.48 0.12 19.71
C ARG A 118 -3.68 1.15 18.91
N TRP A 119 -2.35 1.05 18.88
CA TRP A 119 -1.52 1.95 18.07
C TRP A 119 -1.80 1.80 16.57
N VAL A 120 -1.91 0.58 16.05
CA VAL A 120 -2.28 0.35 14.63
C VAL A 120 -3.60 1.05 14.32
N ALA A 121 -4.62 0.90 15.17
CA ALA A 121 -5.93 1.53 14.96
C ALA A 121 -5.86 3.07 15.06
N CYS A 122 -5.29 3.60 16.14
CA CYS A 122 -5.22 5.04 16.38
C CYS A 122 -4.39 5.77 15.33
N LEU A 123 -3.22 5.23 14.96
CA LEU A 123 -2.35 5.83 13.94
C LEU A 123 -2.96 5.72 12.54
N SER A 124 -3.67 4.64 12.23
CA SER A 124 -4.42 4.53 10.97
C SER A 124 -5.50 5.62 10.89
N ILE A 125 -6.32 5.77 11.94
CA ILE A 125 -7.38 6.78 11.99
C ILE A 125 -6.78 8.19 11.87
N ALA A 126 -5.71 8.49 12.61
CA ALA A 126 -5.04 9.78 12.56
C ALA A 126 -4.51 10.07 11.16
N TYR A 127 -3.84 9.12 10.51
CA TYR A 127 -3.35 9.27 9.14
C TYR A 127 -4.49 9.51 8.16
N MET A 128 -5.59 8.75 8.24
CA MET A 128 -6.74 8.93 7.36
C MET A 128 -7.41 10.29 7.52
N ALA A 129 -7.47 10.80 8.76
CA ALA A 129 -8.00 12.14 9.03
C ALA A 129 -7.09 13.23 8.46
N ILE A 130 -5.77 13.11 8.62
CA ILE A 130 -4.78 14.04 8.07
C ILE A 130 -4.80 14.02 6.53
N LEU A 131 -4.86 12.83 5.93
CA LEU A 131 -4.95 12.67 4.49
C LEU A 131 -6.27 13.24 3.95
N GLY A 132 -7.39 12.97 4.61
CA GLY A 132 -8.69 13.52 4.24
C GLY A 132 -8.71 15.05 4.34
N TRP A 133 -8.13 15.61 5.40
CA TRP A 133 -7.93 17.06 5.51
C TRP A 133 -7.05 17.59 4.37
N ALA A 134 -5.99 16.88 4.01
CA ALA A 134 -5.11 17.28 2.91
C ALA A 134 -5.86 17.33 1.58
N MET A 135 -6.60 16.28 1.25
CA MET A 135 -7.42 16.20 0.02
C MET A 135 -8.53 17.25 -0.04
N LEU A 136 -9.16 17.59 1.10
CA LEU A 136 -10.21 18.61 1.17
C LEU A 136 -9.67 20.03 0.98
N ARG A 137 -8.45 20.28 1.44
CA ARG A 137 -7.78 21.58 1.28
C ARG A 137 -7.17 21.71 -0.11
N GLY A 138 -6.39 20.71 -0.55
CA GLY A 138 -5.84 20.58 -1.90
C GLY A 138 -4.96 21.73 -2.37
N ASP A 139 -4.54 22.63 -1.47
CA ASP A 139 -3.83 23.87 -1.75
C ASP A 139 -2.50 23.98 -1.00
N GLN A 140 -2.07 22.88 -0.37
CA GLN A 140 -0.83 22.84 0.39
C GLN A 140 0.38 22.67 -0.52
N SER A 141 1.48 23.29 -0.12
CA SER A 141 2.76 23.15 -0.83
C SER A 141 3.89 22.91 0.15
N VAL A 142 4.89 22.17 -0.30
CA VAL A 142 6.13 21.89 0.41
C VAL A 142 7.24 21.75 -0.63
N SER A 143 8.48 22.06 -0.26
CA SER A 143 9.63 21.76 -1.11
C SER A 143 9.72 20.23 -1.35
N PRO A 144 9.63 19.75 -2.61
CA PRO A 144 9.73 18.33 -2.89
C PRO A 144 11.06 17.75 -2.40
N ALA A 145 12.15 18.49 -2.57
CA ALA A 145 13.47 18.05 -2.15
C ALA A 145 13.56 17.85 -0.63
N LEU A 146 13.09 18.82 0.17
CA LEU A 146 13.13 18.70 1.63
C LEU A 146 12.18 17.62 2.14
N PHE A 147 10.98 17.52 1.56
CA PHE A 147 10.01 16.49 1.92
C PHE A 147 10.60 15.08 1.70
N TRP A 148 11.10 14.82 0.49
CA TRP A 148 11.64 13.50 0.14
C TRP A 148 12.96 13.19 0.83
N LEU A 149 13.79 14.19 1.15
CA LEU A 149 14.98 14.01 1.98
C LEU A 149 14.60 13.56 3.40
N GLY A 150 13.66 14.25 4.04
CA GLY A 150 13.17 13.87 5.38
C GLY A 150 12.59 12.46 5.40
N ALA A 151 11.73 12.14 4.42
CA ALA A 151 11.15 10.81 4.29
C ALA A 151 12.23 9.73 4.07
N LEU A 152 13.23 10.00 3.21
CA LEU A 152 14.30 9.05 2.92
C LEU A 152 15.21 8.81 4.14
N VAL A 153 15.53 9.85 4.91
CA VAL A 153 16.31 9.72 6.15
C VAL A 153 15.58 8.81 7.16
N LEU A 154 14.29 9.06 7.39
CA LEU A 154 13.48 8.25 8.30
C LEU A 154 13.33 6.79 7.80
N ALA A 155 13.09 6.61 6.50
CA ALA A 155 12.97 5.28 5.89
C ALA A 155 14.29 4.49 6.00
N THR A 156 15.42 5.16 5.75
CA THR A 156 16.76 4.55 5.86
C THR A 156 17.10 4.20 7.30
N PHE A 157 16.75 5.06 8.26
CA PHE A 157 16.90 4.76 9.68
C PHE A 157 16.10 3.50 10.08
N ALA A 158 14.82 3.43 9.69
CA ALA A 158 13.97 2.27 9.96
C ALA A 158 14.52 0.98 9.31
N ALA A 159 14.92 1.06 8.04
CA ALA A 159 15.53 -0.06 7.33
C ALA A 159 16.86 -0.51 7.95
N SER A 160 17.66 0.43 8.46
CA SER A 160 18.92 0.14 9.14
C SER A 160 18.69 -0.59 10.47
N GLY A 161 17.71 -0.15 11.26
CA GLY A 161 17.29 -0.87 12.47
C GLY A 161 16.81 -2.29 12.19
N ALA A 162 15.98 -2.47 11.15
CA ALA A 162 15.55 -3.79 10.70
C ALA A 162 16.72 -4.64 10.20
N THR A 163 17.66 -4.05 9.46
CA THR A 163 18.87 -4.75 8.97
C THR A 163 19.72 -5.22 10.15
N ALA A 164 20.05 -4.32 11.08
CA ALA A 164 20.81 -4.65 12.27
C ALA A 164 20.16 -5.80 13.07
N ARG A 165 18.83 -5.86 13.09
CA ARG A 165 18.09 -6.90 13.80
C ARG A 165 18.00 -8.24 13.07
N PHE A 166 17.70 -8.22 11.77
CA PHE A 166 17.33 -9.44 11.02
C PHE A 166 18.46 -10.01 10.15
N TRP A 167 19.53 -9.25 9.88
CA TRP A 167 20.57 -9.69 8.94
C TRP A 167 21.29 -10.97 9.38
N ARG A 168 21.42 -11.18 10.69
CA ARG A 168 22.11 -12.35 11.29
C ARG A 168 21.17 -13.52 11.63
N GLU A 169 19.86 -13.37 11.44
CA GLU A 169 18.92 -14.46 11.69
C GLU A 169 19.14 -15.62 10.71
N PRO A 170 19.02 -16.90 11.13
CA PRO A 170 19.24 -18.07 10.27
C PRO A 170 18.11 -18.32 9.24
N GLN A 171 17.46 -17.25 8.79
CA GLN A 171 16.37 -17.27 7.81
C GLN A 171 16.90 -17.11 6.38
N ARG A 172 16.09 -17.47 5.38
CA ARG A 172 16.46 -17.27 3.96
C ARG A 172 16.62 -15.79 3.64
N LEU A 173 17.52 -15.46 2.70
CA LEU A 173 17.77 -14.07 2.29
C LEU A 173 16.48 -13.33 1.92
N GLY A 174 15.58 -13.97 1.17
CA GLY A 174 14.33 -13.34 0.75
C GLY A 174 13.43 -12.94 1.93
N TRP A 175 13.41 -13.74 2.98
CA TRP A 175 12.66 -13.43 4.20
C TRP A 175 13.24 -12.20 4.90
N ARG A 176 14.57 -12.07 4.96
CA ARG A 176 15.27 -10.93 5.59
C ARG A 176 15.01 -9.65 4.81
N LEU A 177 15.19 -9.71 3.50
CA LEU A 177 14.93 -8.59 2.59
C LEU A 177 13.46 -8.15 2.63
N GLN A 178 12.51 -9.07 2.85
CA GLN A 178 11.10 -8.71 3.04
C GLN A 178 10.88 -7.81 4.26
N ARG A 179 11.54 -8.11 5.39
CA ARG A 179 11.43 -7.29 6.61
C ARG A 179 12.13 -5.94 6.45
N ILE A 180 13.31 -5.94 5.83
CA ILE A 180 14.11 -4.73 5.60
C ILE A 180 13.37 -3.79 4.64
N SER A 181 12.88 -4.30 3.50
CA SER A 181 12.06 -3.52 2.56
C SER A 181 10.75 -3.06 3.20
N GLY A 182 10.11 -3.89 4.02
CA GLY A 182 8.91 -3.51 4.78
C GLY A 182 9.15 -2.34 5.73
N ALA A 183 10.28 -2.35 6.46
CA ALA A 183 10.67 -1.25 7.34
C ALA A 183 10.99 0.05 6.58
N PHE A 184 11.58 -0.07 5.39
CA PHE A 184 11.81 1.07 4.49
C PHE A 184 10.48 1.66 3.98
N LEU A 185 9.58 0.79 3.51
CA LEU A 185 8.27 1.16 2.94
C LEU A 185 7.27 1.65 3.99
N LEU A 186 7.45 1.27 5.26
CA LEU A 186 6.66 1.77 6.40
C LEU A 186 6.63 3.30 6.45
N VAL A 187 7.71 3.95 5.98
CA VAL A 187 7.80 5.40 5.89
C VAL A 187 7.46 5.89 4.48
N LEU A 188 8.12 5.34 3.45
CA LEU A 188 8.01 5.94 2.11
C LEU A 188 6.64 5.79 1.46
N ILE A 189 5.89 4.71 1.70
CA ILE A 189 4.58 4.55 1.08
C ILE A 189 3.56 5.54 1.67
N PRO A 190 3.43 5.68 3.01
CA PRO A 190 2.58 6.73 3.58
C PRO A 190 3.03 8.15 3.18
N ALA A 191 4.34 8.40 3.07
CA ALA A 191 4.87 9.68 2.61
C ALA A 191 4.51 9.94 1.14
N HIS A 192 4.62 8.94 0.26
CA HIS A 192 4.23 9.01 -1.14
C HIS A 192 2.74 9.33 -1.28
N MET A 193 1.89 8.56 -0.61
CA MET A 193 0.44 8.80 -0.61
C MET A 193 0.12 10.21 -0.12
N PHE A 194 0.72 10.65 0.99
CA PHE A 194 0.46 11.99 1.53
C PHE A 194 0.92 13.09 0.57
N PHE A 195 2.13 12.98 0.00
CA PHE A 195 2.68 13.98 -0.92
C PHE A 195 1.82 14.17 -2.17
N MET A 196 1.32 13.07 -2.75
CA MET A 196 0.47 13.13 -3.95
C MET A 196 -0.89 13.80 -3.71
N HIS A 197 -1.28 13.97 -2.45
CA HIS A 197 -2.55 14.56 -2.03
C HIS A 197 -2.40 15.89 -1.26
N LEU A 198 -1.20 16.50 -1.25
CA LEU A 198 -0.99 17.84 -0.71
C LEU A 198 -1.64 18.93 -1.58
N SER A 199 -1.56 18.78 -2.91
CA SER A 199 -2.31 19.59 -3.84
C SER A 199 -2.84 18.74 -4.99
N PHE A 200 -3.94 19.16 -5.60
CA PHE A 200 -4.58 18.42 -6.68
C PHE A 200 -3.59 18.16 -7.84
N SER A 201 -2.85 19.18 -8.25
CA SER A 201 -1.95 19.13 -9.40
C SER A 201 -0.80 18.14 -9.25
N VAL A 202 -0.27 17.93 -8.03
CA VAL A 202 0.90 17.06 -7.80
C VAL A 202 0.65 15.61 -8.24
N GLY A 203 -0.60 15.15 -8.14
CA GLY A 203 -1.01 13.80 -8.53
C GLY A 203 -1.88 13.71 -9.80
N HIS A 204 -2.46 14.81 -10.27
CA HIS A 204 -3.46 14.78 -11.36
C HIS A 204 -3.05 15.51 -12.64
N ASP A 205 -2.02 16.36 -12.60
CA ASP A 205 -1.58 17.10 -13.78
C ASP A 205 -0.28 16.50 -14.33
N SER A 206 -0.31 16.03 -15.58
CA SER A 206 0.86 15.45 -16.26
C SER A 206 2.08 16.38 -16.22
N SER A 207 1.88 17.67 -16.44
CA SER A 207 2.94 18.69 -16.46
C SER A 207 3.64 18.82 -15.09
N ALA A 208 2.88 18.79 -13.99
CA ALA A 208 3.43 18.84 -12.63
C ALA A 208 4.20 17.55 -12.29
N VAL A 209 3.68 16.40 -12.70
CA VAL A 209 4.38 15.11 -12.53
C VAL A 209 5.69 15.10 -13.32
N LEU A 210 5.66 15.51 -14.59
CA LEU A 210 6.85 15.56 -15.45
C LEU A 210 7.89 16.55 -14.94
N GLN A 211 7.46 17.73 -14.47
CA GLN A 211 8.35 18.72 -13.85
C GLN A 211 9.06 18.14 -12.60
N ARG A 212 8.32 17.45 -11.73
CA ARG A 212 8.92 16.80 -10.55
C ARG A 212 9.97 15.76 -10.96
N LEU A 213 9.67 14.97 -11.99
CA LEU A 213 10.57 13.94 -12.51
C LEU A 213 11.83 14.51 -13.16
N GLN A 214 11.91 15.81 -13.47
CA GLN A 214 13.16 16.45 -13.92
C GLN A 214 14.23 16.48 -12.81
N SER A 215 13.82 16.47 -11.54
CA SER A 215 14.75 16.37 -10.41
C SER A 215 15.37 14.97 -10.33
N SER A 216 16.68 14.88 -10.55
CA SER A 216 17.43 13.62 -10.39
C SER A 216 17.30 13.02 -8.99
N PHE A 217 17.18 13.87 -7.96
CA PHE A 217 16.99 13.41 -6.58
C PHE A 217 15.62 12.75 -6.39
N VAL A 218 14.53 13.42 -6.77
CA VAL A 218 13.18 12.87 -6.62
C VAL A 218 13.01 11.61 -7.47
N ARG A 219 13.54 11.63 -8.70
CA ARG A 219 13.56 10.43 -9.56
C ARG A 219 14.33 9.27 -8.92
N GLY A 220 15.45 9.55 -8.26
CA GLY A 220 16.22 8.54 -7.51
C GLY A 220 15.41 7.94 -6.36
N VAL A 221 14.67 8.77 -5.62
CA VAL A 221 13.75 8.31 -4.57
C VAL A 221 12.63 7.44 -5.15
N ASP A 222 12.02 7.85 -6.26
CA ASP A 222 10.96 7.07 -6.92
C ASP A 222 11.49 5.72 -7.47
N LEU A 223 12.73 5.66 -7.95
CA LEU A 223 13.38 4.42 -8.36
C LEU A 223 13.63 3.49 -7.17
N LEU A 224 14.07 4.02 -6.02
CA LEU A 224 14.21 3.25 -4.78
C LEU A 224 12.86 2.73 -4.29
N LEU A 225 11.82 3.57 -4.34
CA LEU A 225 10.46 3.21 -3.98
C LEU A 225 9.93 2.09 -4.88
N LEU A 226 10.10 2.21 -6.20
CA LEU A 226 9.74 1.20 -7.20
C LEU A 226 10.44 -0.14 -6.92
N ALA A 227 11.75 -0.12 -6.72
CA ALA A 227 12.52 -1.34 -6.45
C ALA A 227 12.06 -2.01 -5.14
N ALA A 228 11.90 -1.23 -4.07
CA ALA A 228 11.49 -1.74 -2.77
C ALA A 228 10.06 -2.31 -2.80
N VAL A 229 9.09 -1.60 -3.39
CA VAL A 229 7.68 -2.02 -3.43
C VAL A 229 7.48 -3.25 -4.33
N LEU A 230 8.21 -3.34 -5.44
CA LEU A 230 8.15 -4.51 -6.32
C LEU A 230 8.75 -5.75 -5.67
N TYR A 231 9.91 -5.60 -5.02
CA TYR A 231 10.50 -6.67 -4.26
C TYR A 231 9.56 -7.15 -3.13
N HIS A 232 9.10 -6.21 -2.31
CA HIS A 232 8.24 -6.48 -1.15
C HIS A 232 6.91 -7.12 -1.56
N GLY A 233 6.23 -6.54 -2.56
CA GLY A 233 4.97 -7.05 -3.08
C GLY A 233 5.13 -8.41 -3.74
N GLY A 234 6.15 -8.58 -4.58
CA GLY A 234 6.42 -9.83 -5.29
C GLY A 234 6.75 -10.99 -4.36
N TYR A 235 7.68 -10.79 -3.42
CA TYR A 235 8.01 -11.82 -2.43
C TYR A 235 6.85 -12.07 -1.46
N GLY A 236 6.10 -11.04 -1.07
CA GLY A 236 4.89 -11.17 -0.25
C GLY A 236 3.83 -12.04 -0.93
N ALA A 237 3.53 -11.77 -2.20
CA ALA A 237 2.61 -12.58 -3.01
C ALA A 237 3.08 -14.03 -3.15
N PHE A 238 4.39 -14.23 -3.40
CA PHE A 238 4.99 -15.56 -3.45
C PHE A 238 4.85 -16.32 -2.12
N SER A 239 5.12 -15.64 -1.00
CA SER A 239 4.98 -16.23 0.34
C SER A 239 3.54 -16.65 0.62
N ILE A 240 2.57 -15.78 0.32
CA ILE A 240 1.14 -16.07 0.53
C ILE A 240 0.69 -17.23 -0.34
N ALA A 241 1.03 -17.23 -1.63
CA ALA A 241 0.70 -18.34 -2.54
C ALA A 241 1.35 -19.65 -2.08
N GLY A 242 2.60 -19.58 -1.60
CA GLY A 242 3.36 -20.70 -1.08
C GLY A 242 2.67 -21.46 0.07
N ASP A 243 1.76 -20.83 0.81
CA ASP A 243 0.98 -21.47 1.88
C ASP A 243 -0.09 -22.43 1.34
N TYR A 244 -0.52 -22.28 0.09
CA TYR A 244 -1.62 -23.04 -0.52
C TYR A 244 -1.18 -24.01 -1.62
N LEU A 245 0.07 -23.91 -2.09
CA LEU A 245 0.55 -24.73 -3.20
C LEU A 245 0.97 -26.14 -2.71
N PRO A 246 0.50 -27.21 -3.39
CA PRO A 246 0.62 -28.58 -2.89
C PRO A 246 2.01 -29.21 -3.06
N SER A 247 2.85 -28.68 -3.96
CA SER A 247 4.14 -29.28 -4.31
C SER A 247 5.26 -28.25 -4.48
N LYS A 248 6.51 -28.69 -4.36
CA LYS A 248 7.70 -27.85 -4.59
C LYS A 248 7.76 -27.33 -6.04
N THR A 249 7.35 -28.15 -7.01
CA THR A 249 7.27 -27.77 -8.43
C THR A 249 6.26 -26.66 -8.65
N ALA A 250 5.06 -26.77 -8.07
CA ALA A 250 4.04 -25.72 -8.17
C ALA A 250 4.52 -24.40 -7.53
N LYS A 251 5.17 -24.48 -6.36
CA LYS A 251 5.81 -23.31 -5.72
C LYS A 251 6.89 -22.69 -6.62
N GLY A 252 7.74 -23.51 -7.23
CA GLY A 252 8.76 -23.06 -8.18
C GLY A 252 8.16 -22.34 -9.39
N ALA A 253 7.14 -22.93 -10.01
CA ALA A 253 6.46 -22.35 -11.17
C ALA A 253 5.81 -20.99 -10.85
N VAL A 254 5.11 -20.87 -9.72
CA VAL A 254 4.55 -19.59 -9.26
C VAL A 254 5.65 -18.58 -8.94
N GLY A 255 6.76 -19.01 -8.34
CA GLY A 255 7.91 -18.16 -8.08
C GLY A 255 8.52 -17.58 -9.36
N VAL A 256 8.67 -18.39 -10.41
CA VAL A 256 9.14 -17.94 -11.73
C VAL A 256 8.15 -16.96 -12.35
N ALA A 257 6.86 -17.29 -12.35
CA ALA A 257 5.82 -16.43 -12.91
C ALA A 257 5.77 -15.05 -12.23
N LEU A 258 5.82 -15.01 -10.89
CA LEU A 258 5.87 -13.76 -10.13
C LEU A 258 7.15 -12.97 -10.37
N THR A 259 8.28 -13.65 -10.54
CA THR A 259 9.56 -12.99 -10.88
C THR A 259 9.46 -12.32 -12.25
N VAL A 260 8.95 -13.03 -13.26
CA VAL A 260 8.73 -12.46 -14.59
C VAL A 260 7.79 -11.27 -14.52
N LEU A 261 6.66 -11.39 -13.82
CA LEU A 261 5.71 -10.30 -13.64
C LEU A 261 6.36 -9.07 -12.99
N VAL A 262 7.12 -9.26 -11.90
CA VAL A 262 7.82 -8.19 -11.19
C VAL A 262 8.85 -7.51 -12.10
N LEU A 263 9.59 -8.26 -12.91
CA LEU A 263 10.55 -7.69 -13.87
C LEU A 263 9.85 -6.88 -14.96
N LEU A 264 8.70 -7.35 -15.46
CA LEU A 264 7.88 -6.60 -16.43
C LEU A 264 7.34 -5.30 -15.82
N LEU A 265 6.80 -5.34 -14.61
CA LEU A 265 6.34 -4.15 -13.90
C LEU A 265 7.50 -3.18 -13.60
N GLY A 266 8.66 -3.71 -13.22
CA GLY A 266 9.89 -2.93 -13.04
C GLY A 266 10.34 -2.24 -14.31
N TRP A 267 10.29 -2.93 -15.45
CA TRP A 267 10.57 -2.33 -16.75
C TRP A 267 9.58 -1.20 -17.11
N VAL A 268 8.29 -1.42 -16.90
CA VAL A 268 7.24 -0.40 -17.11
C VAL A 268 7.49 0.83 -16.23
N GLY A 269 7.70 0.63 -14.93
CA GLY A 269 7.97 1.72 -13.98
C GLY A 269 9.27 2.47 -14.30
N PHE A 270 10.33 1.74 -14.66
CA PHE A 270 11.59 2.34 -15.09
C PHE A 270 11.42 3.20 -16.34
N ARG A 271 10.66 2.73 -17.34
CA ARG A 271 10.33 3.49 -18.54
C ARG A 271 9.54 4.75 -18.23
N VAL A 272 8.60 4.71 -17.28
CA VAL A 272 7.88 5.91 -16.82
C VAL A 272 8.85 6.93 -16.21
N LEU A 273 9.72 6.48 -15.29
CA LEU A 273 10.61 7.36 -14.54
C LEU A 273 11.74 7.96 -15.39
N LEU A 274 12.16 7.27 -16.46
CA LEU A 274 13.18 7.77 -17.40
C LEU A 274 12.61 8.42 -18.66
N GLY A 275 11.40 8.04 -19.07
CA GLY A 275 10.72 8.53 -20.27
C GLY A 275 10.29 9.99 -20.19
N GLY A 276 10.31 10.60 -18.99
CA GLY A 276 10.19 12.05 -18.81
C GLY A 276 11.37 12.87 -19.37
N LYS A 277 12.39 12.21 -19.96
CA LYS A 277 13.35 12.86 -20.86
C LYS A 277 12.77 12.90 -22.28
N GLY A 278 11.90 13.88 -22.52
CA GLY A 278 11.60 14.34 -23.88
C GLY A 278 12.85 14.95 -24.52
N GLY A 279 12.93 14.88 -25.85
CA GLY A 279 13.98 15.49 -26.66
C GLY A 279 13.94 17.01 -26.72
#